data_AF-A0A6D2JMC3-F1
#
_entry.id   AF-A0A6D2JMC3-F1
#
_cell.length_a   1.000
_cell.length_b   1.000
_cell.length_c   1.000
_cell.angle_alpha   90.00
_cell.angle_beta   90.00
_cell.angle_gamma   90.00
#
_symmetry.space_group_name_H-M   'P 1'
#
loop_
_entity.id
_entity.type
_entity.pdbx_description
1 polymer ?
#
loop_
_entity_poly.entity_id
_entity_poly.type
_entity_poly.pdbx_seq_one_letter_code
_entity_poly.pdbx_strand_id
1 'polypeptide(L)'
;MSEHWVFILGGQVSNRWRKIPIRCPPHRPLTQGLNINGRMHYLAWVRFLFPVLVSFDMTSEEISMLQEPEDANWFHIYTDIIEYGGRVALLHHIDLEDEGVVNYGLWKMKRRIGGRERLWGCILLK
;
A
#
# COMPACT_ATOMS: atom_id res chain seq x y z
N MET A 1 21.26 -7.95 0.94
CA MET A 1 20.72 -6.88 1.82
C MET A 1 19.70 -6.09 1.01
N SER A 2 18.56 -5.70 1.59
CA SER A 2 17.63 -4.78 0.91
C SER A 2 18.29 -3.39 0.84
N GLU A 3 17.94 -2.57 -0.15
CA GLU A 3 18.42 -1.19 -0.26
C GLU A 3 17.25 -0.30 -0.66
N HIS A 4 17.21 0.91 -0.11
CA HIS A 4 16.24 1.92 -0.50
C HIS A 4 16.96 3.14 -1.04
N TRP A 5 16.47 3.60 -2.18
CA TRP A 5 17.03 4.72 -2.92
C TRP A 5 15.89 5.68 -3.28
N VAL A 6 16.14 6.97 -3.15
CA VAL A 6 15.23 8.02 -3.60
C VAL A 6 15.88 8.79 -4.73
N PHE A 7 15.10 9.12 -5.75
CA PHE A 7 15.52 9.99 -6.82
C PHE A 7 15.06 11.42 -6.53
N ILE A 8 16.00 12.34 -6.44
CA ILE A 8 15.73 13.75 -6.14
C ILE A 8 15.67 14.50 -7.46
N LEU A 9 14.52 15.12 -7.74
CA LEU A 9 14.29 15.96 -8.91
C LEU A 9 14.38 17.44 -8.55
N GLY A 10 15.06 18.25 -9.36
CA GLY A 10 14.89 19.71 -9.36
C GLY A 10 15.41 20.48 -8.14
N GLY A 11 16.45 19.98 -7.46
CA GLY A 11 17.13 20.73 -6.40
C GLY A 11 18.12 21.79 -6.92
N GLN A 12 18.78 22.53 -6.01
CA GLN A 12 19.91 23.42 -6.34
C GLN A 12 21.12 22.70 -6.96
N VAL A 13 21.13 21.37 -6.87
CA VAL A 13 22.14 20.48 -7.44
C VAL A 13 21.40 19.52 -8.37
N SER A 14 22.06 19.10 -9.46
CA SER A 14 21.53 18.19 -10.47
C SER A 14 20.81 16.96 -9.90
N ASN A 15 19.91 16.40 -10.70
CA ASN A 15 19.13 15.21 -10.35
C ASN A 15 20.07 14.06 -9.93
N ARG A 16 19.80 13.44 -8.78
CA ARG A 16 20.66 12.40 -8.23
C ARG A 16 19.89 11.36 -7.43
N TRP A 17 20.47 10.17 -7.39
CA TRP A 17 20.06 9.11 -6.48
C TRP A 17 20.73 9.28 -5.13
N ARG A 18 19.96 9.08 -4.05
CA ARG A 18 20.48 9.04 -2.68
C ARG A 18 19.94 7.82 -1.96
N LYS A 19 20.81 7.13 -1.24
CA LYS A 19 20.45 6.02 -0.37
C LYS A 19 19.77 6.54 0.90
N ILE A 20 18.69 5.90 1.32
CA ILE A 20 18.01 6.20 2.59
C ILE A 20 18.24 5.08 3.60
N PRO A 21 18.31 5.40 4.92
CA PRO A 21 18.45 4.38 5.95
C PRO A 21 17.27 3.40 5.95
N ILE A 22 17.57 2.11 6.04
CA ILE A 22 16.54 1.08 6.12
C ILE A 22 16.06 1.01 7.57
N ARG A 23 14.83 1.44 7.81
CA ARG A 23 14.19 1.41 9.13
C ARG A 23 13.06 0.38 9.23
N CYS A 24 12.94 -0.51 8.25
CA CYS A 24 11.90 -1.51 8.19
C CYS A 24 12.46 -2.87 7.76
N PRO A 25 11.72 -3.98 7.99
CA PRO A 25 12.10 -5.28 7.46
C PRO A 25 12.29 -5.25 5.92
N PRO A 26 13.21 -6.06 5.38
CA PRO A 26 13.31 -6.31 3.95
C PRO A 26 11.95 -6.74 3.39
N HIS A 27 11.56 -6.13 2.28
CA HIS A 27 10.30 -6.43 1.62
C HIS A 27 10.44 -6.30 0.10
N ARG A 28 9.53 -6.95 -0.63
CA ARG A 28 9.44 -6.90 -2.09
C ARG A 28 8.09 -6.31 -2.49
N PRO A 29 8.05 -5.21 -3.27
CA PRO A 29 6.79 -4.64 -3.74
C PRO A 29 6.05 -5.64 -4.65
N LEU A 30 4.72 -5.65 -4.52
CA LEU A 30 3.78 -6.48 -5.28
C LEU A 30 2.96 -5.64 -6.25
N THR A 31 2.57 -4.43 -5.85
CA THR A 31 1.84 -3.48 -6.70
C THR A 31 2.73 -2.31 -7.10
N GLN A 32 2.27 -1.56 -8.11
CA GLN A 32 2.80 -0.22 -8.36
C GLN A 32 2.50 0.71 -7.18
N GLY A 33 3.29 1.79 -7.08
CA GLY A 33 3.18 2.78 -6.02
C GLY A 33 2.01 3.76 -6.20
N LEU A 34 1.05 3.66 -5.29
CA LEU A 34 0.01 4.60 -4.86
C LEU A 34 0.49 5.98 -4.38
N ASN A 35 0.72 7.00 -5.20
CA ASN A 35 1.03 8.34 -4.68
C ASN A 35 -0.23 9.16 -4.36
N ILE A 36 -0.47 9.44 -3.08
CA ILE A 36 -1.59 10.26 -2.60
C ILE A 36 -1.18 11.06 -1.37
N ASN A 37 -1.53 12.35 -1.32
CA ASN A 37 -1.29 13.24 -0.18
C ASN A 37 0.19 13.25 0.31
N GLY A 38 1.15 13.26 -0.62
CA GLY A 38 2.57 13.31 -0.27
C GLY A 38 3.14 11.98 0.23
N ARG A 39 2.38 10.88 0.15
CA ARG A 39 2.81 9.54 0.54
C ARG A 39 2.66 8.56 -0.60
N MET A 40 3.67 7.71 -0.78
CA MET A 40 3.61 6.57 -1.68
C MET A 40 3.17 5.34 -0.91
N HIS A 41 2.15 4.65 -1.40
CA HIS A 41 1.59 3.43 -0.85
C HIS A 41 1.80 2.28 -1.81
N TYR A 42 2.06 1.07 -1.32
CA TYR A 42 2.15 -0.13 -2.17
C TYR A 42 1.97 -1.38 -1.33
N LEU A 43 1.46 -2.45 -1.93
CA LEU A 43 1.49 -3.77 -1.30
C LEU A 43 2.88 -4.36 -1.45
N ALA A 44 3.35 -5.05 -0.40
CA ALA A 44 4.63 -5.73 -0.41
C ALA A 44 4.59 -7.03 0.37
N TRP A 45 5.46 -7.97 0.02
CA TRP A 45 5.76 -9.12 0.86
C TRP A 45 6.88 -8.80 1.82
N VAL A 46 6.63 -8.96 3.12
CA VAL A 46 7.66 -8.93 4.16
C VAL A 46 8.06 -10.36 4.49
N ARG A 47 9.36 -10.67 4.34
CA ARG A 47 9.95 -11.97 4.68
C ARG A 47 9.23 -13.21 4.10
N PHE A 48 8.54 -13.05 2.96
CA PHE A 48 7.79 -14.12 2.25
C PHE A 48 6.63 -14.75 3.04
N LEU A 49 6.14 -14.11 4.09
CA LEU A 49 5.09 -14.70 4.95
C LEU A 49 3.75 -13.98 4.81
N PHE A 50 3.74 -12.64 4.80
CA PHE A 50 2.49 -11.88 4.87
C PHE A 50 2.52 -10.66 3.94
N PRO A 51 1.43 -10.38 3.21
CA PRO A 51 1.26 -9.12 2.51
C PRO A 51 1.10 -7.98 3.54
N VAL A 52 1.75 -6.85 3.25
CA VAL A 52 1.62 -5.63 4.04
C VAL A 52 1.36 -4.45 3.12
N LEU A 53 0.63 -3.46 3.62
CA LEU A 53 0.53 -2.15 3.00
C LEU A 53 1.68 -1.31 3.51
N VAL A 54 2.62 -0.99 2.64
CA VAL A 54 3.72 -0.08 2.92
C VAL A 54 3.26 1.33 2.60
N SER A 55 3.65 2.29 3.45
CA SER A 55 3.46 3.72 3.24
C SER A 55 4.78 4.43 3.46
N PHE A 56 5.28 5.11 2.44
CA PHE A 56 6.48 5.93 2.46
C PHE A 56 6.09 7.41 2.42
N ASP A 57 6.46 8.16 3.46
CA ASP A 57 6.25 9.62 3.50
C ASP A 57 7.38 10.32 2.73
N MET A 58 7.05 11.07 1.69
CA MET A 58 8.05 11.71 0.84
C MET A 58 8.73 12.92 1.50
N THR A 59 8.14 13.48 2.57
CA THR A 59 8.70 14.62 3.29
C THR A 59 9.60 14.17 4.43
N SER A 60 9.15 13.22 5.26
CA SER A 60 9.94 12.71 6.39
C SER A 60 10.84 11.52 6.03
N GLU A 61 10.65 10.93 4.84
CA GLU A 61 11.33 9.71 4.38
C GLU A 61 11.11 8.50 5.31
N GLU A 62 10.01 8.53 6.07
CA GLU A 62 9.65 7.45 6.98
C GLU A 62 8.79 6.40 6.30
N ILE A 63 9.15 5.14 6.53
CA ILE A 63 8.39 3.98 6.09
C ILE A 63 7.55 3.49 7.27
N SER A 64 6.26 3.28 7.01
CA SER A 64 5.35 2.59 7.92
C SER A 64 4.71 1.40 7.22
N MET A 65 4.50 0.33 7.96
CA MET A 65 3.88 -0.90 7.45
C MET A 65 2.61 -1.18 8.23
N LEU A 66 1.55 -1.53 7.52
CA LEU A 66 0.31 -2.03 8.09
C LEU A 66 0.15 -3.47 7.64
N GLN A 67 0.10 -4.38 8.62
CA GLN A 67 -0.25 -5.76 8.35
C GLN A 67 -1.72 -5.86 7.97
N GLU A 68 -2.00 -6.86 7.15
CA GLU A 68 -3.33 -7.35 6.89
C GLU A 68 -4.08 -7.67 8.20
N PRO A 69 -5.31 -7.18 8.38
CA PRO A 69 -6.20 -7.65 9.44
C PRO A 69 -6.51 -9.14 9.28
N GLU A 70 -6.70 -9.84 10.40
CA GLU A 70 -6.95 -11.29 10.43
C GLU A 70 -8.15 -11.75 9.57
N ASP A 71 -9.15 -10.87 9.37
CA ASP A 71 -10.35 -11.14 8.57
C ASP A 71 -10.29 -10.61 7.12
N ALA A 72 -9.19 -9.98 6.73
CA ALA A 72 -8.98 -9.54 5.35
C ALA A 72 -8.16 -10.59 4.61
N ASN A 73 -8.35 -10.69 3.28
CA ASN A 73 -7.59 -11.60 2.44
C ASN A 73 -6.98 -10.83 1.25
N TRP A 74 -5.76 -10.36 1.43
CA TRP A 74 -4.94 -9.54 0.54
C TRP A 74 -4.12 -10.47 -0.35
N PHE A 75 -4.79 -11.42 -1.02
CA PHE A 75 -4.15 -12.17 -2.08
C PHE A 75 -3.74 -11.19 -3.18
N HIS A 76 -2.45 -10.91 -3.25
CA HIS A 76 -1.81 -9.97 -4.18
C HIS A 76 -2.09 -10.26 -5.66
N ILE A 77 -2.41 -11.52 -6.00
CA ILE A 77 -2.83 -11.91 -7.36
C ILE A 77 -4.17 -11.28 -7.72
N TYR A 78 -5.02 -11.05 -6.70
CA TYR A 78 -6.39 -10.56 -6.79
C TYR A 78 -6.59 -9.18 -6.14
N THR A 79 -5.51 -8.45 -5.82
CA THR A 79 -5.64 -7.18 -5.08
C THR A 79 -4.76 -6.09 -5.65
N ASP A 80 -5.36 -4.97 -6.00
CA ASP A 80 -4.67 -3.73 -6.34
C ASP A 80 -4.95 -2.63 -5.30
N ILE A 81 -4.18 -1.55 -5.35
CA ILE A 81 -4.42 -0.35 -4.55
C ILE A 81 -4.92 0.78 -5.43
N ILE A 82 -5.97 1.45 -4.99
CA ILE A 82 -6.54 2.59 -5.71
C ILE A 82 -6.73 3.77 -4.77
N GLU A 83 -6.79 4.96 -5.36
CA GLU A 83 -7.36 6.12 -4.68
C GLU A 83 -8.89 6.07 -4.76
N TYR A 84 -9.55 6.17 -3.61
CA TYR A 84 -11.00 6.33 -3.52
C TYR A 84 -11.38 7.37 -2.48
N GLY A 85 -11.94 8.49 -2.94
CA GLY A 85 -12.37 9.60 -2.07
C GLY A 85 -11.22 10.20 -1.25
N GLY A 86 -10.06 10.43 -1.88
CA GLY A 86 -8.88 11.00 -1.24
C GLY A 86 -8.18 10.07 -0.25
N ARG A 87 -8.46 8.77 -0.30
CA ARG A 87 -7.86 7.76 0.58
C ARG A 87 -7.40 6.54 -0.21
N VAL A 88 -6.43 5.83 0.36
CA VAL A 88 -6.03 4.52 -0.13
C VAL A 88 -7.14 3.51 0.15
N ALA A 89 -7.47 2.75 -0.89
CA ALA A 89 -8.35 1.62 -0.78
C ALA A 89 -7.76 0.40 -1.50
N LEU A 90 -8.12 -0.79 -1.03
CA LEU A 90 -7.78 -2.04 -1.72
C LEU A 90 -8.93 -2.41 -2.63
N LEU A 91 -8.62 -2.68 -3.88
CA LEU A 91 -9.53 -3.20 -4.87
C LEU A 91 -9.26 -4.69 -5.01
N HIS A 92 -10.21 -5.52 -4.58
CA HIS A 92 -10.11 -6.95 -4.77
C HIS A 92 -10.84 -7.35 -6.07
N HIS A 93 -10.09 -7.89 -7.03
CA HIS A 93 -10.60 -8.44 -8.28
C HIS A 93 -10.84 -9.94 -8.10
N ILE A 94 -12.04 -10.30 -7.64
CA ILE A 94 -12.49 -11.69 -7.70
C ILE A 94 -13.02 -11.92 -9.12
N ASP A 95 -12.36 -12.76 -9.91
CA ASP A 95 -12.99 -13.38 -11.09
C ASP A 95 -14.10 -14.32 -10.59
N LEU A 96 -15.37 -14.13 -10.96
CA LEU A 96 -15.95 -14.34 -12.29
C LEU A 96 -15.76 -15.77 -12.82
N GLU A 97 -16.46 -16.75 -12.27
CA GLU A 97 -16.75 -17.96 -13.06
C GLU A 97 -18.23 -18.38 -13.07
N ASP A 98 -19.09 -17.94 -12.14
CA ASP A 98 -20.47 -18.47 -12.14
C ASP A 98 -21.55 -17.58 -12.81
N GLU A 99 -21.39 -16.24 -12.93
CA GLU A 99 -22.53 -15.40 -13.39
C GLU A 99 -22.20 -14.18 -14.29
N GLY A 100 -20.96 -13.98 -14.75
CA GLY A 100 -20.62 -12.83 -15.60
C GLY A 100 -20.69 -11.45 -14.91
N VAL A 101 -20.72 -11.42 -13.57
CA VAL A 101 -20.71 -10.20 -12.74
C VAL A 101 -19.41 -10.14 -11.93
N VAL A 102 -18.53 -9.17 -12.22
CA VAL A 102 -17.33 -8.93 -11.40
C VAL A 102 -17.78 -8.28 -10.10
N ASN A 103 -17.56 -8.93 -8.97
CA ASN A 103 -17.78 -8.30 -7.67
C ASN A 103 -16.48 -7.63 -7.23
N TYR A 104 -16.48 -6.30 -7.20
CA TYR A 104 -15.35 -5.54 -6.65
C TYR A 104 -15.59 -5.24 -5.18
N GLY A 105 -14.69 -5.73 -4.32
CA GLY A 105 -14.66 -5.35 -2.91
C GLY A 105 -13.70 -4.18 -2.70
N LEU A 106 -14.20 -3.06 -2.19
CA LEU A 106 -13.37 -1.91 -1.82
C LEU A 106 -13.15 -1.89 -0.31
N TRP A 107 -11.90 -1.90 0.12
CA TRP A 107 -11.55 -1.78 1.54
C TRP A 107 -10.96 -0.41 1.85
N LYS A 108 -11.60 0.38 2.72
CA LYS A 108 -11.13 1.72 3.10
C LYS A 108 -10.38 1.72 4.42
N MET A 109 -9.16 2.26 4.44
CA MET A 109 -8.41 2.46 5.68
C MET A 109 -9.00 3.62 6.49
N LYS A 110 -9.50 3.34 7.71
CA LYS A 110 -9.82 4.37 8.72
C LYS A 110 -8.69 4.48 9.74
N ARG A 111 -8.19 5.70 9.99
CA ARG A 111 -7.35 5.99 11.16
C ARG A 111 -8.24 6.54 12.29
N ARG A 112 -8.23 5.92 13.48
CA ARG A 112 -8.72 6.56 14.72
C ARG A 112 -7.60 7.34 15.39
N ILE A 113 -7.91 8.50 15.94
CA ILE A 113 -7.02 9.27 16.83
C ILE A 113 -7.32 8.80 18.27
N GLY A 114 -6.29 8.42 19.05
CA GLY A 114 -6.43 8.11 20.48
C GLY A 114 -6.44 6.62 20.90
N GLY A 115 -6.05 5.69 20.02
CA GLY A 115 -5.99 4.25 20.35
C GLY A 115 -6.01 3.43 19.06
N ARG A 116 -5.04 2.53 18.90
CA ARG A 116 -4.80 1.80 17.64
C ARG A 116 -5.93 0.83 17.35
N GLU A 117 -6.89 1.28 16.55
CA GLU A 117 -7.65 0.40 15.67
C GLU A 117 -7.80 1.06 14.30
N ARG A 118 -7.39 0.31 13.27
CA ARG A 118 -7.55 0.68 11.86
C ARG A 118 -8.55 -0.30 11.27
N LEU A 119 -9.81 0.11 11.21
CA LEU A 119 -10.89 -0.71 10.68
C LEU A 119 -10.90 -0.61 9.15
N TRP A 120 -11.05 -1.76 8.50
CA TRP A 120 -11.33 -1.88 7.09
C TRP A 120 -12.81 -2.23 6.92
N GLY A 121 -13.47 -1.66 5.91
CA GLY A 121 -14.85 -1.99 5.58
C GLY A 121 -14.97 -2.26 4.09
N CYS A 122 -15.62 -3.35 3.73
CA CYS A 122 -15.89 -3.77 2.35
C CYS A 122 -17.07 -2.99 1.77
N ILE A 123 -16.91 -2.44 0.57
CA ILE A 123 -18.00 -1.92 -0.25
C ILE A 123 -18.02 -2.77 -1.52
N LEU A 124 -19.14 -3.43 -1.78
CA LEU A 124 -19.39 -4.11 -3.04
C LEU A 124 -19.79 -3.06 -4.09
N LEU A 125 -19.02 -2.96 -5.17
CA LEU A 125 -19.44 -2.21 -6.35
C LEU A 125 -20.20 -3.18 -7.26
N LYS A 126 -21.49 -2.89 -7.49
CA LYS A 126 -22.35 -3.55 -8.47
C LYS A 126 -22.51 -2.67 -9.70
#